data_AF-A0A818PL89-F1
#
_entry.id   AF-A0A818PL89-F1
#
_cell.length_a   1.000
_cell.length_b   1.000
_cell.length_c   1.000
_cell.angle_alpha   90.00
_cell.angle_beta   90.00
_cell.angle_gamma   90.00
#
_symmetry.space_group_name_H-M   'P 1'
#
loop_
_entity.id
_entity.type
_entity.pdbx_description
1 polymer ?
#
loop_
_entity_poly.entity_id
_entity_poly.type
_entity_poly.pdbx_seq_one_letter_code
_entity_poly.pdbx_strand_id
1 'polypeptide(L)'
;MGLTGTQIGLCFQSYWYMWLTNALAGLVFIGINIGVAGFFLKKFIAKKQAHYAEPPTVQEETARRPFSASEISTHDDGAMSRASSRKSPMYPGASEDNDEFAESTLKALNAFRRRHTAEPLGVNEQLCEIAQRWAEQMARTGKLEHSPAEMRNLGRQTLGENFSASFQSELTGEKMVRKWMKEGKRYMFGFDGRKDTENFTQSVWQASREIGVGRARSEDGNWWYGVVVFDPPGNIPNHYSNNVFLPADKA
;
A
#
# COMPACT_ATOMS: atom_id res chain seq x y z
N MET A 1 -31.53 -58.24 -48.73
CA MET A 1 -30.10 -58.33 -48.38
C MET A 1 -29.98 -57.99 -46.90
N GLY A 2 -29.97 -59.00 -46.04
CA GLY A 2 -29.94 -58.84 -44.58
C GLY A 2 -28.54 -59.10 -44.06
N LEU A 3 -28.00 -58.17 -43.26
CA LEU A 3 -26.75 -58.34 -42.54
C LEU A 3 -26.96 -59.32 -41.39
N THR A 4 -26.11 -60.34 -41.31
CA THR A 4 -26.14 -61.36 -40.26
C THR A 4 -25.57 -60.83 -38.94
N GLY A 5 -26.08 -61.34 -37.81
CA GLY A 5 -25.81 -60.84 -36.44
C GLY A 5 -24.36 -60.88 -35.96
N THR A 6 -23.41 -61.38 -36.76
CA THR A 6 -21.97 -61.39 -36.43
C THR A 6 -21.26 -60.07 -36.73
N GLN A 7 -21.80 -59.19 -37.58
CA GLN A 7 -21.20 -57.87 -37.83
C GLN A 7 -21.51 -56.80 -36.76
N ILE A 8 -22.51 -57.02 -35.91
CA ILE A 8 -22.90 -56.04 -34.88
C ILE A 8 -22.01 -56.19 -33.63
N GLY A 9 -21.57 -57.39 -33.28
CA GLY A 9 -20.72 -57.64 -32.10
C GLY A 9 -19.31 -57.04 -32.17
N LEU A 10 -18.67 -57.07 -33.34
CA LEU A 10 -17.32 -56.52 -33.52
C LEU A 10 -17.29 -54.99 -33.52
N CYS A 11 -18.39 -54.34 -33.88
CA CYS A 11 -18.49 -52.87 -33.88
C CYS A 11 -18.59 -52.31 -32.45
N PHE A 12 -19.31 -52.98 -31.54
CA PHE A 12 -19.41 -52.56 -30.14
C PHE A 12 -18.13 -52.76 -29.32
N GLN A 13 -17.36 -53.81 -29.63
CA GLN A 13 -16.09 -54.08 -28.93
C GLN A 13 -15.00 -53.06 -29.29
N SER A 14 -15.03 -52.53 -30.51
CA SER A 14 -14.08 -51.52 -31.02
C SER A 14 -14.32 -50.13 -30.43
N TYR A 15 -15.60 -49.73 -30.28
CA TYR A 15 -15.95 -48.44 -29.68
C TYR A 15 -15.63 -48.37 -28.18
N TRP A 16 -15.78 -49.47 -27.44
CA TRP A 16 -15.46 -49.50 -26.01
C TRP A 16 -13.96 -49.35 -25.74
N TYR A 17 -13.11 -49.99 -26.54
CA TYR A 17 -11.65 -49.84 -26.46
C TYR A 17 -11.18 -48.42 -26.82
N MET A 18 -11.80 -47.77 -27.82
CA MET A 18 -11.45 -46.42 -28.25
C MET A 18 -11.84 -45.34 -27.22
N TRP A 19 -12.93 -45.55 -26.45
CA TRP A 19 -13.28 -44.67 -25.33
C TRP A 19 -12.35 -44.85 -24.13
N LEU A 20 -11.97 -46.09 -23.80
CA LEU A 20 -11.09 -46.37 -22.67
C LEU A 20 -9.67 -45.82 -22.90
N THR A 21 -9.12 -45.95 -24.11
CA THR A 21 -7.78 -45.43 -24.43
C THR A 21 -7.73 -43.90 -24.45
N ASN A 22 -8.76 -43.24 -24.97
CA ASN A 22 -8.86 -41.77 -24.96
C ASN A 22 -9.05 -41.22 -23.53
N ALA A 23 -9.82 -41.89 -22.68
CA ALA A 23 -9.99 -41.50 -21.27
C ALA A 23 -8.68 -41.65 -20.48
N LEU A 24 -7.95 -42.75 -20.67
CA LEU A 24 -6.64 -42.95 -20.05
C LEU A 24 -5.59 -41.94 -20.55
N ALA A 25 -5.58 -41.63 -21.85
CA ALA A 25 -4.70 -40.59 -22.39
C ALA A 25 -5.01 -39.21 -21.79
N GLY A 26 -6.30 -38.85 -21.65
CA GLY A 26 -6.73 -37.60 -21.01
C GLY A 26 -6.27 -37.48 -19.55
N LEU A 27 -6.35 -38.56 -18.77
CA LEU A 27 -5.88 -38.58 -17.38
C LEU A 27 -4.34 -38.44 -17.29
N VAL A 28 -3.60 -39.03 -18.23
CA VAL A 28 -2.13 -38.86 -18.31
C VAL A 28 -1.76 -37.42 -18.65
N PHE A 29 -2.45 -36.76 -19.59
CA PHE A 29 -2.20 -35.35 -19.91
C PHE A 29 -2.54 -34.39 -18.77
N ILE A 30 -3.61 -34.65 -18.01
CA ILE A 30 -3.96 -33.86 -16.82
C ILE A 30 -2.89 -34.06 -15.73
N GLY A 31 -2.45 -35.30 -15.49
CA GLY A 31 -1.39 -35.61 -14.53
C GLY A 31 -0.04 -34.94 -14.87
N ILE A 32 0.35 -34.93 -16.14
CA ILE A 32 1.57 -34.27 -16.61
C ILE A 32 1.49 -32.74 -16.40
N ASN A 33 0.36 -32.11 -16.74
CA ASN A 33 0.19 -30.65 -16.56
C ASN A 33 0.19 -30.24 -15.08
N ILE A 34 -0.44 -31.02 -14.20
CA ILE A 34 -0.41 -30.79 -12.74
C ILE A 34 1.01 -30.96 -12.19
N GLY A 35 1.75 -31.98 -12.63
CA GLY A 35 3.14 -32.22 -12.24
C GLY A 35 4.08 -31.08 -12.67
N VAL A 36 3.93 -30.59 -13.90
CA VAL A 36 4.71 -29.46 -14.43
C VAL A 36 4.37 -28.16 -13.68
N ALA A 37 3.09 -27.86 -13.44
CA ALA A 37 2.68 -26.71 -12.65
C ALA A 37 3.21 -26.77 -11.20
N GLY A 38 3.17 -27.95 -10.58
CA GLY A 38 3.75 -28.19 -9.25
C GLY A 38 5.26 -28.00 -9.20
N PHE A 39 5.98 -28.38 -10.27
CA PHE A 39 7.43 -28.16 -10.38
C PHE A 39 7.78 -26.67 -10.50
N PHE A 40 7.02 -25.91 -11.30
CA PHE A 40 7.21 -24.46 -11.40
C PHE A 40 6.84 -23.73 -10.11
N LEU A 41 5.80 -24.17 -9.41
CA LEU A 41 5.41 -23.62 -8.11
C LEU A 41 6.50 -23.88 -7.06
N LYS A 42 7.07 -25.10 -7.01
CA LYS A 42 8.19 -25.42 -6.10
C LYS A 42 9.45 -24.60 -6.43
N LYS A 43 9.80 -24.43 -7.71
CA LYS A 43 10.92 -23.56 -8.12
C LYS A 43 10.67 -22.10 -7.79
N PHE A 44 9.45 -21.62 -7.94
CA PHE A 44 9.06 -20.26 -7.58
C PHE A 44 9.15 -20.02 -6.07
N ILE A 45 8.65 -20.96 -5.26
CA ILE A 45 8.74 -20.91 -3.80
C ILE A 45 10.21 -20.94 -3.34
N ALA A 46 11.04 -21.83 -3.90
CA ALA A 46 12.46 -21.88 -3.59
C ALA A 46 13.20 -20.58 -3.97
N LYS A 47 12.86 -19.97 -5.12
CA LYS A 47 13.42 -18.67 -5.55
C LYS A 47 12.96 -17.51 -4.65
N LYS A 48 11.72 -17.53 -4.15
CA LYS A 48 11.24 -16.54 -3.18
C LYS A 48 11.95 -16.68 -1.84
N GLN A 49 12.15 -17.89 -1.34
CA GLN A 49 12.86 -18.15 -0.08
C GLN A 49 14.34 -17.74 -0.13
N ALA A 50 15.02 -17.92 -1.26
CA ALA A 50 16.41 -17.47 -1.44
C ALA A 50 16.57 -15.94 -1.42
N HIS A 51 15.51 -15.18 -1.74
CA HIS A 51 15.52 -13.71 -1.71
C HIS A 51 15.24 -13.11 -0.32
N TYR A 52 14.88 -13.93 0.67
CA TYR A 52 14.66 -13.54 2.07
C TYR A 52 15.76 -14.05 3.02
N ALA A 53 16.85 -14.63 2.51
CA ALA A 53 18.02 -14.92 3.33
C ALA A 53 18.64 -13.60 3.84
N GLU A 54 18.92 -13.54 5.14
CA GLU A 54 19.20 -12.32 5.91
C GLU A 54 20.33 -11.44 5.31
N PRO A 55 20.21 -10.10 5.41
CA PRO A 55 21.32 -9.20 5.08
C PRO A 55 22.50 -9.40 6.05
N PRO A 56 23.75 -9.24 5.59
CA PRO A 56 24.92 -9.43 6.44
C PRO A 56 24.93 -8.42 7.60
N THR A 57 25.25 -8.93 8.77
CA THR A 57 25.42 -8.20 10.03
C THR A 57 26.50 -7.14 9.87
N VAL A 58 26.13 -5.86 9.93
CA VAL A 58 27.11 -4.76 10.01
C VAL A 58 27.62 -4.73 11.45
N GLN A 59 28.92 -4.92 11.60
CA GLN A 59 29.61 -4.80 12.88
C GLN A 59 29.59 -3.35 13.36
N GLU A 60 29.20 -3.20 14.62
CA GLU A 60 29.18 -1.97 15.38
C GLU A 60 30.61 -1.56 15.73
N GLU A 61 31.21 -0.64 14.96
CA GLU A 61 32.48 -0.01 15.33
C GLU A 61 32.21 1.27 16.12
N THR A 62 32.35 1.13 17.43
CA THR A 62 32.32 2.21 18.41
C THR A 62 33.63 2.99 18.37
N ALA A 63 33.58 4.26 17.97
CA ALA A 63 34.69 5.19 18.17
C ALA A 63 34.19 6.52 18.74
N ARG A 64 34.34 6.64 20.07
CA ARG A 64 34.24 7.88 20.84
C ARG A 64 35.22 8.91 20.26
N ARG A 65 34.77 10.16 20.09
CA ARG A 65 35.66 11.33 20.09
C ARG A 65 35.32 12.21 21.29
N PRO A 66 36.32 12.69 22.05
CA PRO A 66 36.09 13.45 23.27
C PRO A 66 35.66 14.88 22.96
N PHE A 67 34.79 15.36 23.83
CA PHE A 67 34.34 16.74 23.96
C PHE A 67 35.55 17.64 24.31
N SER A 68 35.80 18.67 23.49
CA SER A 68 36.74 19.76 23.83
C SER A 68 35.93 21.00 24.18
N ALA A 69 36.04 21.43 25.43
CA ALA A 69 35.49 22.68 25.93
C ALA A 69 36.53 23.82 25.78
N SER A 70 36.00 25.05 25.75
CA SER A 70 36.64 26.38 25.57
C SER A 70 36.45 26.89 24.12
N GLU A 71 35.86 28.07 23.88
CA GLU A 71 36.09 29.33 24.56
C GLU A 71 34.81 30.16 24.83
N ILE A 72 34.88 30.90 25.93
CA ILE A 72 33.98 31.97 26.34
C ILE A 72 34.39 33.24 25.58
N SER A 73 33.42 33.94 24.98
CA SER A 73 33.47 35.40 24.96
C SER A 73 32.06 35.96 25.16
N THR A 74 31.96 36.80 26.18
CA THR A 74 30.79 37.57 26.59
C THR A 74 30.60 38.77 25.67
N HIS A 75 29.38 39.02 25.21
CA HIS A 75 28.86 40.38 25.11
C HIS A 75 27.34 40.36 25.36
N ASP A 76 26.97 41.14 26.36
CA ASP A 76 25.62 41.49 26.79
C ASP A 76 25.02 42.45 25.76
N ASP A 77 23.76 42.25 25.40
CA ASP A 77 22.80 43.31 25.10
C ASP A 77 21.40 42.68 24.97
N GLY A 78 20.53 43.04 25.90
CA GLY A 78 19.17 42.54 26.00
C GLY A 78 18.28 42.95 24.83
N ALA A 79 17.54 41.97 24.31
CA ALA A 79 16.25 42.20 23.67
C ALA A 79 15.38 40.96 23.87
N MET A 80 14.25 41.15 24.55
CA MET A 80 13.25 40.11 24.72
C MET A 80 12.77 39.60 23.36
N SER A 81 12.90 38.30 23.12
CA SER A 81 12.34 37.64 21.95
C SER A 81 11.80 36.28 22.36
N ARG A 82 10.47 36.18 22.40
CA ARG A 82 9.72 34.94 22.55
C ARG A 82 9.89 34.12 21.27
N ALA A 83 11.06 33.51 21.10
CA ALA A 83 11.32 32.61 19.97
C ALA A 83 10.52 31.32 20.19
N SER A 84 9.36 31.23 19.53
CA SER A 84 8.68 29.96 19.28
C SER A 84 9.69 28.99 18.66
N SER A 85 9.86 27.82 19.27
CA SER A 85 10.72 26.75 18.74
C SER A 85 10.19 26.35 17.36
N ARG A 86 10.77 26.91 16.29
CA ARG A 86 10.43 26.50 14.92
C ARG A 86 10.86 25.06 14.74
N LYS A 87 9.88 24.15 14.66
CA LYS A 87 10.13 22.77 14.22
C LYS A 87 10.71 22.83 12.81
N SER A 88 11.70 22.00 12.53
CA SER A 88 12.19 21.83 11.16
C SER A 88 11.03 21.36 10.26
N PRO A 89 10.94 21.88 9.03
CA PRO A 89 9.89 21.45 8.10
C PRO A 89 10.01 19.94 7.82
N MET A 90 8.87 19.29 7.57
CA MET A 90 8.81 17.84 7.42
C MET A 90 9.52 17.38 6.13
N TYR A 91 9.61 18.27 5.13
CA TYR A 91 10.43 18.11 3.93
C TYR A 91 10.80 19.48 3.29
N PRO A 92 11.86 19.55 2.46
CA PRO A 92 12.31 20.79 1.82
C PRO A 92 11.21 21.46 0.99
N GLY A 93 10.93 22.73 1.30
CA GLY A 93 9.94 23.53 0.57
C GLY A 93 8.49 23.34 1.00
N ALA A 94 8.21 22.52 2.02
CA ALA A 94 6.89 22.47 2.65
C ALA A 94 6.57 23.81 3.33
N SER A 95 5.32 24.27 3.21
CA SER A 95 4.81 25.34 4.06
C SER A 95 4.53 24.79 5.46
N GLU A 96 4.63 25.63 6.50
CA GLU A 96 4.27 25.25 7.88
C GLU A 96 2.84 24.65 7.95
N ASP A 97 1.94 25.16 7.11
CA ASP A 97 0.56 24.68 6.96
C ASP A 97 0.48 23.25 6.40
N ASN A 98 1.34 22.89 5.44
CA ASN A 98 1.42 21.52 4.92
C ASN A 98 2.08 20.55 5.90
N ASP A 99 3.04 21.02 6.71
CA ASP A 99 3.63 20.22 7.78
C ASP A 99 2.59 19.89 8.86
N GLU A 100 1.78 20.86 9.29
CA GLU A 100 0.69 20.62 10.23
C GLU A 100 -0.36 19.66 9.65
N PHE A 101 -0.69 19.81 8.37
CA PHE A 101 -1.58 18.88 7.68
C PHE A 101 -1.03 17.44 7.69
N ALA A 102 0.26 17.27 7.43
CA ALA A 102 0.90 15.97 7.41
C ALA A 102 1.03 15.34 8.80
N GLU A 103 1.45 16.10 9.82
CA GLU A 103 1.47 15.66 11.22
C GLU A 103 0.07 15.21 11.68
N SER A 104 -0.96 16.01 11.37
CA SER A 104 -2.36 15.68 11.69
C SER A 104 -2.84 14.42 10.97
N THR A 105 -2.46 14.23 9.70
CA THR A 105 -2.78 13.04 8.91
C THR A 105 -2.14 11.79 9.50
N LEU A 106 -0.83 11.83 9.79
CA LEU A 106 -0.09 10.72 10.38
C LEU A 106 -0.67 10.31 11.73
N LYS A 107 -0.91 11.30 12.60
CA LYS A 107 -1.49 11.07 13.93
C LYS A 107 -2.87 10.41 13.84
N ALA A 108 -3.71 10.88 12.92
CA ALA A 108 -5.04 10.30 12.70
C ALA A 108 -4.94 8.87 12.17
N LEU A 109 -4.12 8.61 11.14
CA LEU A 109 -3.91 7.26 10.59
C LEU A 109 -3.45 6.30 11.69
N ASN A 110 -2.40 6.64 12.43
CA ASN A 110 -1.84 5.77 13.48
C ASN A 110 -2.82 5.54 14.65
N ALA A 111 -3.70 6.50 14.96
CA ALA A 111 -4.77 6.29 15.94
C ALA A 111 -5.85 5.31 15.48
N PHE A 112 -6.10 5.19 14.18
CA PHE A 112 -7.00 4.18 13.63
C PHE A 112 -6.31 2.84 13.41
N ARG A 113 -5.08 2.83 12.90
CA ARG A 113 -4.27 1.62 12.71
C ARG A 113 -4.11 0.82 14.01
N ARG A 114 -3.84 1.51 15.13
CA ARG A 114 -3.81 0.88 16.46
C ARG A 114 -5.10 0.12 16.80
N ARG A 115 -6.26 0.63 16.41
CA ARG A 115 -7.55 -0.05 16.65
C ARG A 115 -7.70 -1.30 15.81
N HIS A 116 -7.03 -1.37 14.67
CA HIS A 116 -7.00 -2.52 13.77
C HIS A 116 -5.73 -3.37 13.96
N THR A 117 -5.03 -3.24 15.09
CA THR A 117 -3.76 -3.96 15.38
C THR A 117 -2.67 -3.78 14.32
N ALA A 118 -2.75 -2.70 13.55
CA ALA A 118 -1.77 -2.35 12.53
C ALA A 118 -0.65 -1.49 13.08
N GLU A 119 0.58 -1.85 12.72
CA GLU A 119 1.80 -1.14 13.12
C GLU A 119 1.73 0.33 12.70
N PRO A 120 2.23 1.28 13.52
CA PRO A 120 2.24 2.68 13.15
C PRO A 120 3.06 2.92 11.89
N LEU A 121 2.59 3.87 11.07
CA LEU A 121 3.29 4.37 9.90
C LEU A 121 4.32 5.42 10.32
N GLY A 122 5.43 5.49 9.58
CA GLY A 122 6.37 6.60 9.54
C GLY A 122 6.10 7.54 8.36
N VAL A 123 6.67 8.74 8.40
CA VAL A 123 6.68 9.66 7.25
C VAL A 123 7.97 9.46 6.47
N ASN A 124 7.86 9.46 5.14
CA ASN A 124 9.01 9.44 4.23
C ASN A 124 8.94 10.67 3.30
N GLU A 125 10.05 11.40 3.25
CA GLU A 125 10.20 12.65 2.50
C GLU A 125 9.98 12.49 0.99
N GLN A 126 10.57 11.45 0.37
CA GLN A 126 10.40 11.18 -1.07
C GLN A 126 8.95 10.85 -1.41
N LEU A 127 8.25 10.17 -0.49
CA LEU A 127 6.83 9.90 -0.63
C LEU A 127 6.01 11.20 -0.54
N CYS A 128 6.37 12.13 0.35
CA CYS A 128 5.70 13.43 0.45
C CYS A 128 5.83 14.24 -0.83
N GLU A 129 7.01 14.25 -1.46
CA GLU A 129 7.20 14.92 -2.77
C GLU A 129 6.32 14.32 -3.86
N ILE A 130 6.13 13.00 -3.88
CA ILE A 130 5.21 12.32 -4.81
C ILE A 130 3.76 12.74 -4.52
N ALA A 131 3.32 12.66 -3.26
CA ALA A 131 1.97 13.01 -2.86
C ALA A 131 1.65 14.49 -3.15
N GLN A 132 2.57 15.39 -2.83
CA GLN A 132 2.43 16.83 -3.04
C GLN A 132 2.30 17.18 -4.52
N ARG A 133 3.15 16.59 -5.38
CA ARG A 133 3.04 16.78 -6.83
C ARG A 133 1.67 16.35 -7.35
N TRP A 134 1.11 15.25 -6.86
CA TRP A 134 -0.21 14.81 -7.30
C TRP A 134 -1.35 15.69 -6.75
N ALA A 135 -1.26 16.14 -5.50
CA ALA A 135 -2.22 17.09 -4.94
C ALA A 135 -2.28 18.38 -5.77
N GLU A 136 -1.13 18.90 -6.19
CA GLU A 136 -1.05 20.06 -7.08
C GLU A 136 -1.64 19.80 -8.48
N GLN A 137 -1.43 18.60 -9.04
CA GLN A 137 -2.07 18.24 -10.31
C GLN A 137 -3.60 18.23 -10.20
N MET A 138 -4.14 17.68 -9.11
CA MET A 138 -5.59 17.72 -8.86
C MET A 138 -6.09 19.17 -8.66
N ALA A 139 -5.31 20.00 -7.95
CA ALA A 139 -5.64 21.42 -7.77
C ALA A 139 -5.66 22.22 -9.08
N ARG A 140 -4.74 21.91 -10.02
CA ARG A 140 -4.68 22.55 -11.35
C ARG A 140 -5.79 22.06 -12.29
N THR A 141 -6.12 20.77 -12.25
CA THR A 141 -7.04 20.15 -13.22
C THR A 141 -8.49 20.06 -12.74
N GLY A 142 -8.71 20.19 -11.43
CA GLY A 142 -10.01 19.99 -10.79
C GLY A 142 -10.46 18.53 -10.71
N LYS A 143 -9.65 17.57 -11.18
CA LYS A 143 -10.02 16.15 -11.26
C LYS A 143 -9.64 15.42 -9.98
N LEU A 144 -10.60 14.70 -9.41
CA LEU A 144 -10.38 13.85 -8.23
C LEU A 144 -10.17 12.41 -8.68
N GLU A 145 -8.93 12.06 -9.02
CA GLU A 145 -8.57 10.75 -9.60
C GLU A 145 -7.20 10.26 -9.13
N HIS A 146 -6.96 8.96 -9.31
CA HIS A 146 -5.67 8.36 -9.00
C HIS A 146 -4.56 8.87 -9.92
N SER A 147 -3.35 8.98 -9.38
CA SER A 147 -2.17 9.24 -10.20
C SER A 147 -1.89 8.11 -11.19
N PRO A 148 -1.44 8.45 -12.41
CA PRO A 148 -0.81 7.48 -13.30
C PRO A 148 0.29 6.74 -12.54
N ALA A 149 0.38 5.42 -12.73
CA ALA A 149 1.32 4.58 -11.98
C ALA A 149 2.76 5.09 -12.10
N GLU A 150 3.13 5.59 -13.28
CA GLU A 150 4.44 6.16 -13.61
C GLU A 150 4.80 7.37 -12.75
N MET A 151 3.80 8.10 -12.23
CA MET A 151 4.00 9.29 -11.39
C MET A 151 4.10 8.97 -9.91
N ARG A 152 3.80 7.73 -9.49
CA ARG A 152 3.86 7.27 -8.09
C ARG A 152 4.63 5.96 -7.94
N ASN A 153 5.77 5.85 -8.62
CA ASN A 153 6.69 4.75 -8.45
C ASN A 153 7.86 5.14 -7.53
N LEU A 154 8.26 4.20 -6.66
CA LEU A 154 9.53 4.25 -5.96
C LEU A 154 10.34 3.01 -6.36
N GLY A 155 11.44 3.22 -7.08
CA GLY A 155 12.18 2.13 -7.71
C GLY A 155 11.32 1.34 -8.71
N ARG A 156 11.11 0.04 -8.46
CA ARG A 156 10.31 -0.86 -9.33
C ARG A 156 8.88 -1.09 -8.84
N GLN A 157 8.45 -0.38 -7.80
CA GLN A 157 7.15 -0.59 -7.15
C GLN A 157 6.26 0.62 -7.34
N THR A 158 5.01 0.38 -7.74
CA THR A 158 3.95 1.38 -7.69
C THR A 158 3.39 1.48 -6.28
N LEU A 159 3.36 2.69 -5.74
CA LEU A 159 2.96 2.99 -4.37
C LEU A 159 1.44 2.90 -4.18
N GLY A 160 0.98 2.71 -2.96
CA GLY A 160 -0.45 2.86 -2.62
C GLY A 160 -0.85 4.33 -2.65
N GLU A 161 -2.13 4.64 -2.85
CA GLU A 161 -2.60 6.03 -2.88
C GLU A 161 -4.03 6.14 -2.37
N ASN A 162 -4.26 7.11 -1.49
CA ASN A 162 -5.58 7.61 -1.14
C ASN A 162 -5.63 9.11 -1.42
N PHE A 163 -6.82 9.63 -1.73
CA PHE A 163 -7.03 11.07 -1.88
C PHE A 163 -8.39 11.53 -1.35
N SER A 164 -8.51 12.84 -1.13
CA SER A 164 -9.78 13.49 -0.85
C SER A 164 -9.78 14.93 -1.28
N ALA A 165 -10.99 15.47 -1.44
CA ALA A 165 -11.19 16.89 -1.65
C ALA A 165 -12.23 17.48 -0.68
N SER A 166 -12.14 18.79 -0.47
CA SER A 166 -13.11 19.58 0.28
C SER A 166 -13.38 20.90 -0.44
N PHE A 167 -14.65 21.31 -0.51
CA PHE A 167 -15.09 22.56 -1.12
C PHE A 167 -15.42 23.58 -0.04
N GLN A 168 -14.89 24.80 -0.15
CA GLN A 168 -15.13 25.95 0.74
C GLN A 168 -14.93 25.66 2.23
N SER A 169 -14.23 24.58 2.56
CA SER A 169 -13.89 24.20 3.92
C SER A 169 -12.45 23.71 3.93
N GLU A 170 -11.73 24.08 4.98
CA GLU A 170 -10.37 23.61 5.16
C GLU A 170 -10.34 22.08 5.32
N LEU A 171 -9.53 21.44 4.48
CA LEU A 171 -9.25 20.01 4.55
C LEU A 171 -8.09 19.77 5.53
N THR A 172 -8.41 19.43 6.77
CA THR A 172 -7.42 18.98 7.75
C THR A 172 -7.12 17.48 7.59
N GLY A 173 -5.93 17.04 8.02
CA GLY A 173 -5.54 15.63 7.96
C GLY A 173 -6.51 14.72 8.73
N GLU A 174 -6.94 15.15 9.91
CA GLU A 174 -7.96 14.45 10.69
C GLU A 174 -9.30 14.31 9.94
N LYS A 175 -9.82 15.39 9.33
CA LYS A 175 -11.08 15.34 8.56
C LYS A 175 -10.97 14.36 7.39
N MET A 176 -9.83 14.40 6.68
CA MET A 176 -9.53 13.51 5.56
C MET A 176 -9.54 12.04 6.00
N VAL A 177 -8.75 11.69 7.01
CA VAL A 177 -8.65 10.30 7.51
C VAL A 177 -9.98 9.83 8.08
N ARG A 178 -10.70 10.65 8.83
CA ARG A 178 -12.04 10.29 9.36
C ARG A 178 -13.05 10.00 8.24
N LYS A 179 -12.95 10.68 7.10
CA LYS A 179 -13.80 10.39 5.93
C LYS A 179 -13.54 8.98 5.41
N TRP A 180 -12.27 8.60 5.21
CA TRP A 180 -11.87 7.26 4.78
C TRP A 180 -12.28 6.19 5.79
N MET A 181 -12.10 6.43 7.10
CA MET A 181 -12.44 5.46 8.14
C MET A 181 -13.94 5.14 8.22
N LYS A 182 -14.82 6.04 7.76
CA LYS A 182 -16.26 5.76 7.66
C LYS A 182 -16.58 4.68 6.63
N GLU A 183 -15.69 4.42 5.67
CA GLU A 183 -15.86 3.35 4.68
C GLU A 183 -15.78 1.96 5.32
N GLY A 184 -15.02 1.80 6.41
CA GLY A 184 -14.91 0.54 7.15
C GLY A 184 -16.25 0.01 7.68
N LYS A 185 -17.30 0.84 7.76
CA LYS A 185 -18.67 0.40 8.07
C LYS A 185 -19.29 -0.50 6.99
N ARG A 186 -18.80 -0.40 5.75
CA ARG A 186 -19.26 -1.18 4.59
C ARG A 186 -18.28 -2.31 4.23
N TYR A 187 -17.10 -2.35 4.84
CA TYR A 187 -16.10 -3.36 4.56
C TYR A 187 -16.48 -4.71 5.19
N MET A 188 -16.38 -5.78 4.41
CA MET A 188 -16.62 -7.14 4.85
C MET A 188 -15.27 -7.80 5.18
N PHE A 189 -14.96 -7.91 6.47
CA PHE A 189 -13.72 -8.52 6.93
C PHE A 189 -13.61 -9.99 6.48
N GLY A 190 -12.40 -10.41 6.12
CA GLY A 190 -12.12 -11.72 5.55
C GLY A 190 -12.34 -11.84 4.03
N PHE A 191 -12.86 -10.79 3.39
CA PHE A 191 -13.04 -10.71 1.94
C PHE A 191 -12.12 -9.65 1.32
N ASP A 192 -11.94 -9.74 0.00
CA ASP A 192 -11.24 -8.71 -0.76
C ASP A 192 -11.96 -7.36 -0.72
N GLY A 193 -11.18 -6.30 -0.90
CA GLY A 193 -11.66 -4.92 -0.90
C GLY A 193 -12.57 -4.59 -2.08
N ARG A 194 -13.34 -3.52 -1.89
CA ARG A 194 -14.21 -2.93 -2.89
C ARG A 194 -13.81 -1.48 -3.12
N LYS A 195 -14.12 -0.93 -4.29
CA LYS A 195 -13.87 0.49 -4.63
C LYS A 195 -14.40 1.45 -3.57
N ASP A 196 -15.57 1.16 -2.99
CA ASP A 196 -16.18 2.02 -1.97
C ASP A 196 -15.58 1.88 -0.56
N THR A 197 -14.51 1.09 -0.42
CA THR A 197 -13.78 0.81 0.83
C THR A 197 -12.26 0.90 0.69
N GLU A 198 -11.75 1.27 -0.49
CA GLU A 198 -10.34 1.19 -0.83
C GLU A 198 -9.47 2.14 0.01
N ASN A 199 -10.00 3.31 0.39
CA ASN A 199 -9.26 4.23 1.24
C ASN A 199 -9.13 3.67 2.66
N PHE A 200 -10.22 3.09 3.19
CA PHE A 200 -10.18 2.42 4.48
C PHE A 200 -9.16 1.28 4.50
N THR A 201 -9.25 0.33 3.55
CA THR A 201 -8.38 -0.85 3.55
C THR A 201 -6.91 -0.48 3.35
N GLN A 202 -6.59 0.51 2.51
CA GLN A 202 -5.23 1.02 2.37
C GLN A 202 -4.72 1.65 3.66
N SER A 203 -5.55 2.45 4.34
CA SER A 203 -5.15 3.17 5.55
C SER A 203 -4.79 2.22 6.70
N VAL A 204 -5.51 1.09 6.83
CA VAL A 204 -5.28 0.10 7.88
C VAL A 204 -4.45 -1.10 7.42
N TRP A 205 -3.89 -1.06 6.21
CA TRP A 205 -3.15 -2.17 5.64
C TRP A 205 -1.94 -2.55 6.49
N GLN A 206 -1.91 -3.78 7.02
CA GLN A 206 -0.89 -4.24 7.97
C GLN A 206 0.52 -4.07 7.45
N ALA A 207 0.76 -4.40 6.17
CA ALA A 207 2.12 -4.41 5.61
C ALA A 207 2.68 -3.03 5.28
N SER A 208 1.86 -1.97 5.15
CA SER A 208 2.36 -0.62 4.88
C SER A 208 3.15 -0.10 6.08
N ARG A 209 4.24 0.63 5.81
CA ARG A 209 5.23 1.09 6.80
C ARG A 209 5.43 2.59 6.77
N GLU A 210 5.47 3.17 5.57
CA GLU A 210 5.75 4.58 5.38
C GLU A 210 4.65 5.25 4.56
N ILE A 211 4.47 6.55 4.80
CA ILE A 211 3.57 7.39 4.01
C ILE A 211 4.25 8.68 3.56
N GLY A 212 3.75 9.19 2.45
CA GLY A 212 3.92 10.57 2.03
C GLY A 212 2.59 11.29 2.06
N VAL A 213 2.60 12.55 2.47
CA VAL A 213 1.38 13.36 2.56
C VAL A 213 1.57 14.66 1.78
N GLY A 214 0.58 15.01 0.96
CA GLY A 214 0.57 16.24 0.19
C GLY A 214 -0.81 16.91 0.22
N ARG A 215 -0.82 18.24 0.15
CA ARG A 215 -2.04 19.05 0.06
C ARG A 215 -1.84 20.26 -0.84
N ALA A 216 -2.85 20.56 -1.65
CA ALA A 216 -2.87 21.74 -2.49
C ALA A 216 -4.27 22.36 -2.54
N ARG A 217 -4.32 23.65 -2.86
CA ARG A 217 -5.56 24.40 -3.05
C ARG A 217 -5.70 24.79 -4.51
N SER A 218 -6.92 24.73 -5.06
CA SER A 218 -7.20 25.19 -6.42
C SER A 218 -6.89 26.69 -6.55
N GLU A 219 -6.63 27.13 -7.79
CA GLU A 219 -6.28 28.52 -8.10
C GLU A 219 -7.38 29.52 -7.68
N ASP A 220 -8.65 29.12 -7.83
CA ASP A 220 -9.80 29.92 -7.38
C ASP A 220 -10.00 29.91 -5.85
N GLY A 221 -9.19 29.16 -5.11
CA GLY A 221 -9.24 29.02 -3.66
C GLY A 221 -10.45 28.23 -3.13
N ASN A 222 -11.30 27.67 -3.99
CA ASN A 222 -12.54 27.01 -3.56
C ASN A 222 -12.34 25.57 -3.13
N TRP A 223 -11.35 24.86 -3.68
CA TRP A 223 -11.13 23.45 -3.43
C TRP A 223 -9.79 23.20 -2.73
N TRP A 224 -9.80 22.30 -1.77
CA TRP A 224 -8.62 21.65 -1.22
C TRP A 224 -8.54 20.21 -1.72
N TYR A 225 -7.34 19.76 -2.05
CA TYR A 225 -7.02 18.39 -2.46
C TYR A 225 -5.93 17.84 -1.54
N GLY A 226 -6.17 16.70 -0.92
CA GLY A 226 -5.20 15.99 -0.08
C GLY A 226 -4.90 14.61 -0.65
N VAL A 227 -3.63 14.23 -0.64
CA VAL A 227 -3.12 12.94 -1.13
C VAL A 227 -2.27 12.30 -0.05
N VAL A 228 -2.42 10.99 0.12
CA VAL A 228 -1.51 10.16 0.91
C VAL A 228 -1.04 9.00 0.04
N VAL A 229 0.27 8.85 -0.11
CA VAL A 229 0.87 7.68 -0.76
C VAL A 229 1.45 6.74 0.30
N PHE A 230 1.43 5.44 0.03
CA PHE A 230 1.79 4.39 0.99
C PHE A 230 2.86 3.46 0.43
N ASP A 231 3.85 3.13 1.26
CA ASP A 231 4.87 2.13 0.96
C ASP A 231 5.02 1.11 2.10
N PRO A 232 5.00 -0.21 1.83
CA PRO A 232 4.49 -0.87 0.63
C PRO A 232 3.00 -0.53 0.32
N PRO A 233 2.55 -0.68 -0.94
CA PRO A 233 1.16 -0.49 -1.33
C PRO A 233 0.24 -1.50 -0.65
N GLY A 234 -0.97 -1.05 -0.33
CA GLY A 234 -2.06 -1.89 0.12
C GLY A 234 -2.97 -2.32 -1.02
N ASN A 235 -4.16 -2.81 -0.66
CA ASN A 235 -5.24 -3.17 -1.58
C ASN A 235 -4.85 -4.23 -2.63
N ILE A 236 -3.88 -5.08 -2.31
CA ILE A 236 -3.42 -6.15 -3.20
C ILE A 236 -4.47 -7.28 -3.20
N PRO A 237 -5.02 -7.68 -4.37
CA PRO A 237 -6.01 -8.76 -4.45
C PRO A 237 -5.53 -10.05 -3.79
N ASN A 238 -6.43 -10.74 -3.09
CA ASN A 238 -6.20 -11.98 -2.33
C ASN A 238 -5.24 -11.85 -1.13
N HIS A 239 -4.87 -10.62 -0.71
CA HIS A 239 -4.02 -10.38 0.46
C HIS A 239 -4.74 -9.68 1.63
N TYR A 240 -6.04 -9.39 1.50
CA TYR A 240 -6.81 -8.60 2.47
C TYR A 240 -6.93 -9.26 3.85
N SER A 241 -7.17 -10.58 3.90
CA SER A 241 -7.33 -11.31 5.18
C SER A 241 -6.10 -11.26 6.09
N ASN A 242 -4.91 -11.07 5.51
CA ASN A 242 -3.65 -10.93 6.25
C ASN A 242 -3.27 -9.47 6.54
N ASN A 243 -4.08 -8.51 6.08
CA ASN A 243 -3.73 -7.09 6.14
C ASN A 243 -4.81 -6.17 6.70
N VAL A 244 -6.08 -6.59 6.73
CA VAL A 244 -7.20 -5.78 7.21
C VAL A 244 -7.90 -6.53 8.32
N PHE A 245 -7.46 -6.28 9.55
CA PHE A 245 -7.97 -6.96 10.74
C PHE A 245 -9.21 -6.28 11.31
N LEU A 246 -10.02 -7.06 12.02
CA LEU A 246 -11.13 -6.54 12.81
C LEU A 246 -10.62 -5.51 13.82
N PRO A 247 -11.44 -4.50 14.16
CA PRO A 247 -11.16 -3.65 15.32
C PRO A 247 -10.94 -4.49 16.58
N ALA A 248 -9.96 -4.14 17.41
CA ALA A 248 -9.59 -4.87 18.62
C ALA A 248 -10.73 -4.98 19.64
N ASP A 249 -11.70 -4.06 19.61
CA ASP A 249 -12.92 -4.11 20.42
C ASP A 249 -13.96 -5.13 19.91
N LYS A 250 -13.71 -5.74 18.74
CA LYS A 250 -14.58 -6.72 18.07
C LYS A 250 -13.86 -8.01 17.67
N ALA A 251 -12.57 -8.13 18.02
CA ALA A 251 -11.72 -9.28 17.72
C ALA A 251 -11.94 -10.43 18.70
#